data_AF-A0A3Q4N726-F1
#
_entry.id   AF-A0A3Q4N726-F1
#
_cell.length_a   1.000
_cell.length_b   1.000
_cell.length_c   1.000
_cell.angle_alpha   90.00
_cell.angle_beta   90.00
_cell.angle_gamma   90.00
#
_symmetry.space_group_name_H-M   'P 1'
#
loop_
_entity.id
_entity.type
_entity.pdbx_description
1 polymer ?
#
loop_
_entity_poly.entity_id
_entity_poly.type
_entity_poly.pdbx_seq_one_letter_code
_entity_poly.pdbx_strand_id
1 'polypeptide(L)'
;MASFVSSDTDGYQEQLQSDSQFLCSDQRMDTELVDRLVLQLNRIYPQILSDKEAHRFRNLSVPTKVRLADLLKHLHRKGEEACHEFYRALHIHTEDIYSSLPSRVRKRGPMFFLSCFGFVVGIAVLYYYGEGETLRCTGVFLHCSAVRLSKDARDVFISYGEVGK
;
A
#
# COMPACT_ATOMS: atom_id res chain seq x y z
N MET A 1 -15.02 -27.96 5.31
CA MET A 1 -13.59 -27.94 5.65
C MET A 1 -13.07 -26.54 5.35
N ALA A 2 -12.75 -25.81 6.43
CA ALA A 2 -12.12 -24.49 6.50
C ALA A 2 -12.57 -23.40 5.51
N SER A 3 -13.56 -22.61 5.92
CA SER A 3 -13.68 -21.21 5.53
C SER A 3 -12.46 -20.45 6.06
N PHE A 4 -11.41 -20.33 5.26
CA PHE A 4 -10.29 -19.42 5.52
C PHE A 4 -10.70 -18.00 5.12
N VAL A 5 -11.65 -17.43 5.88
CA VAL A 5 -11.72 -15.98 6.01
C VAL A 5 -10.54 -15.64 6.90
N SER A 6 -9.40 -15.35 6.29
CA SER A 6 -8.38 -14.56 6.99
C SER A 6 -9.06 -13.25 7.36
N SER A 7 -9.39 -13.11 8.62
CA SER A 7 -9.75 -11.85 9.26
C SER A 7 -8.57 -10.88 9.07
N ASP A 8 -8.50 -10.25 7.90
CA ASP A 8 -7.53 -9.17 7.61
C ASP A 8 -7.92 -7.87 8.35
N THR A 9 -9.06 -7.91 9.04
CA THR A 9 -9.50 -6.98 10.07
C THR A 9 -8.97 -7.42 11.43
N ASP A 10 -7.65 -7.43 11.62
CA ASP A 10 -7.16 -7.06 12.95
C ASP A 10 -7.79 -5.69 13.23
N GLY A 11 -8.65 -5.61 14.23
CA GLY A 11 -9.44 -4.41 14.50
C GLY A 11 -8.54 -3.19 14.56
N TYR A 12 -8.98 -2.05 14.03
CA TYR A 12 -8.20 -0.80 14.10
C TYR A 12 -7.84 -0.47 15.55
N GLN A 13 -8.65 -0.92 16.52
CA GLN A 13 -8.35 -0.82 17.94
C GLN A 13 -7.10 -1.58 18.37
N GLU A 14 -6.91 -2.81 17.90
CA GLU A 14 -5.74 -3.66 18.23
C GLU A 14 -4.47 -3.13 17.56
N GLN A 15 -4.59 -2.70 16.30
CA GLN A 15 -3.48 -2.03 15.59
C GLN A 15 -3.04 -0.77 16.33
N LEU A 16 -4.00 0.07 16.75
CA LEU A 16 -3.69 1.31 17.46
C LEU A 16 -3.01 1.05 18.80
N GLN A 17 -3.40 -0.01 19.50
CA GLN A 17 -2.77 -0.42 20.75
C GLN A 17 -1.32 -0.82 20.52
N SER A 18 -1.04 -1.66 19.51
CA SER A 18 0.32 -2.07 19.16
C SER A 18 1.18 -0.90 18.68
N ASP A 19 0.61 0.02 17.91
CA ASP A 19 1.32 1.15 17.32
C ASP A 19 1.50 2.32 18.31
N SER A 20 0.74 2.34 19.41
CA SER A 20 0.74 3.44 20.39
C SER A 20 2.13 3.74 20.96
N GLN A 21 2.91 2.70 21.26
CA GLN A 21 4.27 2.85 21.80
C GLN A 21 5.21 3.47 20.78
N PHE A 22 5.07 3.11 19.50
CA PHE A 22 5.85 3.68 18.41
C PHE A 22 5.50 5.16 18.21
N LEU A 23 4.20 5.48 18.11
CA LEU A 23 3.70 6.84 17.95
C LEU A 23 4.14 7.78 19.09
N CYS A 24 4.16 7.31 20.35
CA CYS A 24 4.60 8.13 21.48
C CYS A 24 6.11 8.35 21.56
N SER A 25 6.89 7.48 20.90
CA SER A 25 8.37 7.54 20.91
C SER A 25 8.94 8.29 19.71
N ASP A 26 8.19 8.34 18.60
CA ASP A 26 8.61 8.97 17.36
C ASP A 26 8.79 10.50 17.53
N GLN A 27 9.97 11.00 17.18
CA GLN A 27 10.29 12.43 17.27
C GLN A 27 9.47 13.27 16.29
N ARG A 28 8.96 12.67 15.20
CA ARG A 28 8.11 13.33 14.22
C ARG A 28 6.71 13.62 14.76
N MET A 29 6.31 13.01 15.87
CA MET A 29 5.06 13.36 16.56
C MET A 29 5.26 14.62 17.42
N ASP A 30 5.38 15.76 16.72
CA ASP A 30 5.50 17.07 17.33
C ASP A 30 4.14 17.62 17.83
N THR A 31 4.18 18.72 18.59
CA THR A 31 2.98 19.39 19.11
C THR A 31 2.02 19.81 18.01
N GLU A 32 2.54 20.30 16.88
CA GLU A 32 1.73 20.85 15.80
C GLU A 32 0.98 19.77 15.02
N LEU A 33 1.60 18.61 14.80
CA LEU A 33 0.96 17.46 14.19
C LEU A 33 -0.11 16.89 15.10
N VAL A 34 0.16 16.74 16.40
CA VAL A 34 -0.87 16.30 17.37
C VAL A 34 -2.07 17.26 17.37
N ASP A 35 -1.84 18.57 17.34
CA ASP A 35 -2.91 19.56 17.27
C ASP A 35 -3.71 19.46 15.97
N ARG A 36 -3.05 19.26 14.82
CA ARG A 36 -3.71 19.05 13.53
C ARG A 36 -4.55 17.78 13.51
N LEU A 37 -4.05 16.69 14.09
CA LEU A 37 -4.79 15.43 14.23
C LEU A 37 -6.04 15.61 15.11
N VAL A 38 -5.91 16.29 16.25
CA VAL A 38 -7.05 16.59 17.14
C VAL A 38 -8.11 17.42 16.41
N LEU A 39 -7.69 18.39 15.57
CA LEU A 39 -8.62 19.19 14.76
C LEU A 39 -9.31 18.37 13.66
N GLN A 40 -8.62 17.43 13.00
CA GLN A 40 -9.28 16.52 12.05
C GLN A 40 -10.34 15.65 12.71
N LEU A 41 -10.08 15.20 13.93
CA LEU A 41 -11.02 14.38 14.69
C LEU A 41 -12.19 15.20 15.27
N ASN A 42 -12.05 16.52 15.39
CA ASN A 42 -13.10 17.46 15.81
C ASN A 42 -13.91 18.04 14.62
N ARG A 43 -14.09 17.28 13.54
CA ARG A 43 -14.89 17.73 12.39
C ARG A 43 -16.39 17.55 12.65
N ILE A 44 -17.20 18.29 11.90
CA ILE A 44 -18.67 18.29 11.99
C ILE A 44 -19.25 16.90 11.67
N TYR A 45 -18.60 16.13 10.79
CA TYR A 45 -18.97 14.75 10.53
C TYR A 45 -17.80 13.94 9.92
N PRO A 46 -17.54 12.70 10.39
CA PRO A 46 -18.01 12.14 11.67
C PRO A 46 -17.30 12.83 12.85
N GLN A 47 -18.06 13.24 13.88
CA GLN A 47 -17.47 13.89 15.05
C GLN A 47 -16.84 12.84 15.99
N ILE A 48 -15.52 12.67 15.88
CA ILE A 48 -14.78 11.71 16.71
C ILE A 48 -14.39 12.31 18.05
N LEU A 49 -14.02 13.57 18.12
CA LEU A 49 -13.84 14.29 19.39
C LEU A 49 -14.89 15.39 19.47
N SER A 50 -15.47 15.58 20.65
CA SER A 50 -16.26 16.78 20.92
C SER A 50 -15.34 18.00 21.05
N ASP A 51 -15.88 19.21 20.84
CA ASP A 51 -15.10 20.45 21.01
C ASP A 51 -14.45 20.56 22.39
N LYS A 52 -15.13 20.04 23.42
CA LYS A 52 -14.61 20.01 24.80
C LYS A 52 -13.40 19.09 24.94
N GLU A 53 -13.45 17.89 24.33
CA GLU A 53 -12.34 16.94 24.33
C GLU A 53 -11.18 17.44 23.49
N ALA A 54 -11.47 17.98 22.31
CA ALA A 54 -10.46 18.58 21.43
C ALA A 54 -9.72 19.72 22.12
N HIS A 55 -10.43 20.60 22.83
CA HIS A 55 -9.81 21.68 23.59
C HIS A 55 -8.91 21.15 24.73
N ARG A 56 -9.35 20.09 25.43
CA ARG A 56 -8.56 19.43 26.47
C ARG A 56 -7.27 18.83 25.91
N PHE A 57 -7.34 18.13 24.78
CA PHE A 57 -6.18 17.51 24.14
C PHE A 57 -5.23 18.51 23.49
N ARG A 58 -5.63 19.78 23.31
CA ARG A 58 -4.79 20.88 22.81
C ARG A 58 -4.11 21.71 23.91
N ASN A 59 -4.34 21.39 25.18
CA ASN A 59 -3.76 22.14 26.28
C ASN A 59 -2.23 21.97 26.34
N LEU A 60 -1.49 23.03 26.02
CA LEU A 60 -0.02 23.07 26.00
C LEU A 60 0.63 22.95 27.39
N SER A 61 -0.16 23.03 28.47
CA SER A 61 0.34 22.81 29.84
C SER A 61 0.80 21.38 30.08
N VAL A 62 0.39 20.43 29.24
CA VAL A 62 0.75 19.01 29.35
C VAL A 62 1.73 18.63 28.24
N PRO A 63 2.80 17.85 28.52
CA PRO A 63 3.72 17.40 27.48
C PRO A 63 3.03 16.62 26.36
N THR A 64 3.46 16.84 25.11
CA THR A 64 2.88 16.25 23.89
C THR A 64 2.74 14.74 23.95
N LYS A 65 3.75 14.05 24.46
CA LYS A 65 3.77 12.59 24.57
C LYS A 65 2.65 12.06 25.46
N VAL A 66 2.39 12.74 26.58
CA VAL A 66 1.32 12.38 27.52
C VAL A 66 -0.04 12.65 26.89
N ARG A 67 -0.20 13.81 26.24
CA ARG A 67 -1.43 14.17 25.52
C ARG A 67 -1.77 13.18 24.42
N LEU A 68 -0.78 12.76 23.65
CA LEU A 68 -0.93 11.78 22.58
C LEU A 68 -1.31 10.42 23.15
N ALA A 69 -0.63 9.94 24.19
CA ALA A 69 -0.96 8.67 24.83
C ALA A 69 -2.41 8.65 25.36
N ASP A 70 -2.84 9.74 26.02
CA ASP A 70 -4.21 9.89 26.51
C ASP A 70 -5.23 9.96 25.36
N LEU A 71 -4.90 10.66 24.27
CA LEU A 71 -5.73 10.73 23.06
C LEU A 71 -5.91 9.33 22.45
N LEU A 72 -4.82 8.58 22.25
CA LEU A 72 -4.87 7.23 21.68
C LEU A 72 -5.70 6.28 22.54
N LYS A 73 -5.54 6.35 23.87
CA LYS A 73 -6.34 5.58 24.82
C LYS A 73 -7.82 5.96 24.77
N HIS A 74 -8.11 7.24 24.60
CA HIS A 74 -9.49 7.73 24.47
C HIS A 74 -10.14 7.25 23.17
N LEU A 75 -9.42 7.31 22.05
CA LEU A 75 -9.89 6.81 20.75
C LEU A 75 -10.14 5.31 20.79
N HIS A 76 -9.23 4.55 21.42
CA HIS A 76 -9.41 3.11 21.62
C HIS A 76 -10.68 2.81 22.43
N ARG A 77 -11.01 3.59 23.46
CA ARG A 77 -12.26 3.40 24.22
C ARG A 77 -13.51 3.79 23.43
N LYS A 78 -13.37 4.67 22.44
CA LYS A 78 -14.49 5.19 21.63
C LYS A 78 -14.95 4.20 20.56
N GLY A 79 -14.04 3.36 20.07
CA GLY A 79 -14.35 2.23 19.18
C GLY A 79 -13.54 2.22 17.88
N GLU A 80 -13.84 1.23 17.03
CA GLU A 80 -13.22 1.01 15.71
C GLU A 80 -13.23 2.28 14.83
N GLU A 81 -14.39 2.93 14.67
CA GLU A 81 -14.54 4.13 13.82
C GLU A 81 -13.61 5.28 14.22
N ALA A 82 -13.41 5.47 15.52
CA ALA A 82 -12.52 6.50 16.04
C ALA A 82 -11.05 6.18 15.72
N CYS A 83 -10.68 4.89 15.82
CA CYS A 83 -9.34 4.43 15.48
C CYS A 83 -9.09 4.53 13.97
N HIS A 84 -10.08 4.18 13.15
CA HIS A 84 -10.02 4.29 11.69
C HIS A 84 -9.82 5.74 11.23
N GLU A 85 -10.62 6.68 11.74
CA GLU A 85 -10.47 8.10 11.40
C GLU A 85 -9.14 8.68 11.89
N PHE A 86 -8.59 8.20 13.01
CA PHE A 86 -7.24 8.56 13.42
C PHE A 86 -6.20 8.13 12.40
N TYR A 87 -6.24 6.88 11.92
CA TYR A 87 -5.33 6.42 10.87
C TYR A 87 -5.52 7.19 9.57
N ARG A 88 -6.75 7.56 9.23
CA ARG A 88 -7.05 8.42 8.08
C ARG A 88 -6.44 9.82 8.24
N ALA A 89 -6.58 10.44 9.41
CA ALA A 89 -5.98 11.73 9.73
C ALA A 89 -4.44 11.65 9.69
N LEU A 90 -3.86 10.58 10.25
CA LEU A 90 -2.43 10.34 10.23
C LEU A 90 -1.90 10.18 8.81
N HIS A 91 -2.61 9.46 7.94
CA HIS A 91 -2.25 9.32 6.54
C HIS A 91 -2.26 10.65 5.77
N ILE A 92 -3.23 11.53 6.04
CA ILE A 92 -3.34 12.84 5.39
C ILE A 92 -2.22 13.79 5.84
N HIS A 93 -1.88 13.76 7.13
CA HIS A 93 -0.94 14.73 7.69
C HIS A 93 0.52 14.25 7.66
N THR A 94 0.75 12.93 7.65
CA THR A 94 2.07 12.34 7.85
C THR A 94 2.15 10.93 7.24
N GLU A 95 2.20 10.85 5.91
CA GLU A 95 2.28 9.58 5.17
C GLU A 95 3.55 8.78 5.53
N ASP A 96 4.64 9.46 5.83
CA ASP A 96 5.92 8.89 6.25
C ASP A 96 5.84 8.21 7.63
N ILE A 97 5.09 8.77 8.59
CA ILE A 97 4.83 8.07 9.87
C ILE A 97 3.90 6.90 9.60
N TYR A 98 2.81 7.10 8.87
CA TYR A 98 1.82 6.07 8.56
C TYR A 98 2.44 4.83 7.88
N SER A 99 3.36 5.04 6.93
CA SER A 99 4.05 3.95 6.23
C SER A 99 5.09 3.23 7.09
N SER A 100 5.62 3.89 8.12
CA SER A 100 6.58 3.32 9.08
C SER A 100 5.94 2.55 10.25
N LEU A 101 4.61 2.54 10.34
CA LEU A 101 3.91 1.87 11.43
C LEU A 101 4.19 0.37 11.48
N PRO A 102 4.45 -0.21 12.67
CA PRO A 102 4.69 -1.64 12.83
C PRO A 102 3.57 -2.51 12.25
N SER A 103 2.30 -2.09 12.39
CA SER A 103 1.14 -2.75 11.80
C SER A 103 1.21 -2.84 10.27
N ARG A 104 1.74 -1.80 9.59
CA ARG A 104 1.87 -1.73 8.12
C ARG A 104 3.09 -2.45 7.60
N VAL A 105 4.21 -2.35 8.31
CA VAL A 105 5.44 -3.07 7.97
C VAL A 105 5.21 -4.58 8.01
N ARG A 106 4.44 -5.07 8.98
CA ARG A 106 4.05 -6.48 9.09
C ARG A 106 3.20 -6.95 7.90
N LYS A 107 2.25 -6.12 7.44
CA LYS A 107 1.39 -6.43 6.28
C LYS A 107 2.14 -6.37 4.94
N ARG A 108 3.18 -5.54 4.80
CA ARG A 108 3.96 -5.48 3.55
C ARG A 108 4.75 -6.76 3.25
N GLY A 109 4.98 -7.61 4.24
CA GLY A 109 5.62 -8.91 4.10
C GLY A 109 7.05 -8.87 3.53
N PRO A 110 7.79 -9.98 3.62
CA PRO A 110 9.11 -10.09 3.00
C PRO A 110 9.04 -10.24 1.47
N MET A 111 7.86 -10.15 0.84
CA MET A 111 7.66 -10.39 -0.60
C MET A 111 8.43 -9.39 -1.48
N PHE A 112 8.69 -8.17 -1.00
CA PHE A 112 9.59 -7.23 -1.69
C PHE A 112 11.02 -7.79 -1.78
N PHE A 113 11.52 -8.38 -0.69
CA PHE A 113 12.82 -9.04 -0.67
C PHE A 113 12.83 -10.26 -1.59
N LEU A 114 11.80 -11.10 -1.56
CA LEU A 114 11.71 -12.30 -2.40
C LEU A 114 11.66 -11.97 -3.90
N SER A 115 11.01 -10.87 -4.29
CA SER A 115 11.02 -10.39 -5.69
C SER A 115 12.41 -9.87 -6.10
N CYS A 116 13.04 -9.05 -5.25
CA CYS A 116 14.37 -8.50 -5.53
C CYS A 116 15.45 -9.59 -5.60
N PHE A 117 15.45 -10.51 -4.62
CA PHE A 117 16.37 -11.65 -4.62
C PHE A 117 16.05 -12.65 -5.73
N GLY A 118 14.77 -12.90 -6.05
CA GLY A 118 14.39 -13.77 -7.17
C GLY A 118 14.85 -13.23 -8.53
N PHE A 119 14.73 -11.92 -8.74
CA PHE A 119 15.23 -11.26 -9.96
C PHE A 119 16.75 -11.31 -10.06
N VAL A 120 17.47 -11.00 -8.96
CA VAL A 120 18.94 -11.04 -8.92
C VAL A 120 19.47 -12.48 -9.09
N VAL A 121 18.86 -13.46 -8.43
CA VAL A 121 19.20 -14.88 -8.58
C VAL A 121 18.88 -15.37 -9.98
N GLY A 122 17.75 -14.96 -10.57
CA GLY A 122 17.40 -15.28 -11.96
C GLY A 122 18.42 -14.74 -12.96
N ILE A 123 18.86 -13.49 -12.78
CA ILE A 123 19.95 -12.90 -13.56
C ILE A 123 21.25 -13.67 -13.36
N ALA A 124 21.64 -13.95 -12.11
CA ALA A 124 22.87 -14.67 -11.81
C ALA A 124 22.86 -16.07 -12.45
N VAL A 125 21.76 -16.82 -12.36
CA VAL A 125 21.61 -18.13 -13.01
C VAL A 125 21.73 -17.99 -14.53
N LEU A 126 21.14 -16.97 -15.15
CA LEU A 126 21.31 -16.72 -16.59
C LEU A 126 22.75 -16.38 -16.97
N TYR A 127 23.49 -15.63 -16.14
CA TYR A 127 24.89 -15.34 -16.37
C TYR A 127 25.77 -16.60 -16.21
N TYR A 128 25.57 -17.36 -15.13
CA TYR A 128 26.37 -18.55 -14.83
C TYR A 128 26.07 -19.73 -15.76
N TYR A 129 24.81 -19.94 -16.16
CA TYR A 129 24.44 -20.99 -17.13
C TYR A 129 24.55 -20.54 -18.60
N GLY A 130 24.47 -19.23 -18.87
CA GLY A 130 24.59 -18.65 -20.21
C GLY A 130 26.03 -18.61 -20.73
N GLU A 131 27.02 -18.73 -19.86
CA GLU A 131 28.44 -18.88 -20.20
C GLU A 131 28.78 -20.30 -20.75
N GLY A 132 27.76 -21.09 -21.13
CA GLY A 132 27.89 -22.29 -21.96
C GLY A 132 27.38 -22.12 -23.40
N GLU A 133 26.70 -21.02 -23.73
CA GLU A 133 26.14 -20.77 -25.07
C GLU A 133 26.44 -19.37 -25.60
N THR A 134 27.72 -19.04 -25.73
CA THR A 134 28.20 -17.91 -26.56
C THR A 134 28.05 -18.19 -28.06
N LEU A 135 26.87 -18.64 -28.54
CA LEU A 135 26.59 -18.78 -29.97
C LEU A 135 25.10 -18.73 -30.34
N ARG A 136 24.27 -17.87 -29.71
CA ARG A 136 22.94 -17.53 -30.26
C ARG A 136 22.58 -16.04 -30.22
N CYS A 137 23.57 -15.17 -30.35
CA CYS A 137 23.36 -13.71 -30.41
C CYS A 137 22.88 -13.17 -31.79
N THR A 138 22.21 -13.96 -32.63
CA THR A 138 21.81 -13.47 -33.98
C THR A 138 20.40 -13.86 -34.43
N GLY A 139 19.48 -14.25 -33.53
CA GLY A 139 18.26 -14.95 -33.98
C GLY A 139 16.90 -14.64 -33.36
N VAL A 140 16.74 -13.71 -32.41
CA VAL A 140 15.41 -13.50 -31.76
C VAL A 140 14.78 -12.13 -32.05
N PHE A 141 15.46 -11.25 -32.80
CA PHE A 141 14.92 -9.92 -33.15
C PHE A 141 14.50 -9.75 -34.63
N LEU A 142 14.53 -10.81 -35.46
CA LEU A 142 14.23 -10.68 -36.90
C LEU A 142 13.23 -11.70 -37.48
N HIS A 143 12.35 -12.32 -36.70
CA HIS A 143 11.31 -13.17 -37.30
C HIS A 143 10.00 -13.31 -36.52
N CYS A 144 9.40 -12.17 -36.13
CA CYS A 144 8.00 -12.13 -35.72
C CYS A 144 7.17 -11.16 -36.59
N SER A 145 7.51 -11.08 -37.89
CA SER A 145 6.68 -10.45 -38.92
C SER A 145 6.36 -11.47 -40.00
N ALA A 146 5.61 -12.51 -39.63
CA ALA A 146 4.96 -13.37 -40.61
C ALA A 146 3.66 -13.90 -40.02
N VAL A 147 2.64 -13.03 -40.11
CA VAL A 147 1.25 -13.36 -40.39
C VAL A 147 1.06 -14.85 -40.75
N ARG A 148 0.44 -15.60 -39.84
CA ARG A 148 -0.41 -16.75 -40.21
C ARG A 148 -1.83 -16.35 -39.87
N LEU A 149 -2.38 -15.55 -40.77
CA LEU A 149 -3.79 -15.20 -40.84
C LEU A 149 -4.62 -16.48 -41.02
N SER A 150 -5.47 -16.72 -40.02
CA SER A 150 -6.82 -17.29 -40.08
C SER A 150 -7.16 -18.22 -41.25
N LYS A 151 -7.39 -19.50 -40.93
CA LYS A 151 -8.41 -20.30 -41.63
C LYS A 151 -9.78 -19.83 -41.13
N ASP A 152 -10.72 -19.81 -42.07
CA ASP A 152 -12.15 -19.51 -41.90
C ASP A 152 -12.54 -18.04 -42.03
N ALA A 153 -12.91 -17.65 -43.25
CA ALA A 153 -14.17 -16.97 -43.53
C ALA A 153 -14.41 -16.92 -45.04
N ARG A 154 -15.64 -17.20 -45.43
CA ARG A 154 -16.13 -17.31 -46.79
C ARG A 154 -16.44 -15.93 -47.38
N ASP A 155 -16.59 -15.97 -48.70
CA ASP A 155 -17.41 -15.09 -49.52
C ASP A 155 -16.86 -13.75 -50.02
N VAL A 156 -17.38 -13.42 -51.20
CA VAL A 156 -17.28 -12.17 -51.96
C VAL A 156 -16.03 -12.09 -52.85
N PHE A 157 -16.08 -12.66 -54.06
CA PHE A 157 -16.42 -11.95 -55.30
C PHE A 157 -15.70 -10.61 -55.45
N ILE A 158 -14.83 -10.47 -56.46
CA ILE A 158 -15.14 -9.72 -57.71
C ILE A 158 -13.91 -9.73 -58.63
N SER A 159 -14.20 -10.18 -59.86
CA SER A 159 -13.59 -9.94 -61.17
C SER A 159 -12.66 -8.72 -61.35
N TYR A 160 -11.60 -8.87 -62.15
CA TYR A 160 -11.49 -8.31 -63.51
C TYR A 160 -10.06 -8.41 -64.08
N GLY A 161 -9.97 -8.55 -65.41
CA GLY A 161 -8.81 -8.20 -66.24
C GLY A 161 -8.08 -9.41 -66.82
N GLU A 162 -8.53 -9.95 -67.95
CA GLU A 162 -8.17 -9.58 -69.33
C GLU A 162 -6.98 -10.37 -69.91
N VAL A 163 -7.30 -11.04 -71.02
CA VAL A 163 -6.54 -11.21 -72.27
C VAL A 163 -5.20 -11.95 -72.27
N GLY A 164 -5.19 -13.02 -73.09
CA GLY A 164 -4.08 -13.30 -73.98
C GLY A 164 -3.86 -14.79 -74.28
N LYS A 165 -4.54 -15.36 -75.28
CA LYS A 165 -4.01 -15.57 -76.64
C LYS A 165 -4.92 -16.48 -77.47
#